data_AF-A0A7S3HG38-F1
#
_entry.id   AF-A0A7S3HG38-F1
#
_cell.length_a   1.000
_cell.length_b   1.000
_cell.length_c   1.000
_cell.angle_alpha   90.00
_cell.angle_beta   90.00
_cell.angle_gamma   90.00
#
_symmetry.space_group_name_H-M   'P 1'
#
loop_
_entity.id
_entity.type
_entity.pdbx_description
1 polymer ?
#
loop_
_entity_poly.entity_id
_entity_poly.type
_entity_poly.pdbx_seq_one_letter_code
_entity_poly.pdbx_strand_id
1 'polypeptide(L)'
;MMVDSQLEFSEDLSSIENVDEILLNSFLEFDFDFAEEIRPSPGKRKVCDGTSQTEISLSCASSDSGISNHKKNKSRKSNERTTEEQQIEYYTKPIYAFPRFDKSDALIYFPNTLSRHMNTGDVPALSKLLLSHCDKKCIVDFPKSASEINVRKLVQIFDKMFDVHPDCVTLACAHQTKIVGNQISSSLFLKFTDIKLVQDVIRPTLQDPVLNEVFGSTREQRMHRQLVCAQTPEEEMKIRSLAKTDNDILIHLHVKLVLTIDEVTKKVSKFGLQWKSTSMVEISKSL
;
A
#
# COMPACT_ATOMS: atom_id res chain seq x y z
N MET A 1 55.09 -7.59 -41.84
CA MET A 1 55.16 -7.66 -40.37
C MET A 1 53.76 -7.41 -39.84
N MET A 2 53.00 -8.48 -39.62
CA MET A 2 51.67 -8.47 -39.01
C MET A 2 51.86 -8.88 -37.55
N VAL A 3 51.26 -8.13 -36.63
CA VAL A 3 51.24 -8.45 -35.21
C VAL A 3 49.82 -8.86 -34.87
N ASP A 4 49.60 -10.16 -34.70
CA ASP A 4 48.38 -10.71 -34.11
C ASP A 4 48.45 -10.50 -32.59
N SER A 5 47.44 -9.85 -32.03
CA SER A 5 47.22 -9.74 -30.58
C SER A 5 45.94 -10.48 -30.25
N GLN A 6 46.08 -11.70 -29.72
CA GLN A 6 44.99 -12.40 -29.05
C GLN A 6 44.99 -11.96 -27.58
N LEU A 7 43.86 -11.41 -27.16
CA LEU A 7 43.56 -11.08 -25.77
C LEU A 7 42.59 -12.16 -25.27
N GLU A 8 43.09 -13.12 -24.49
CA GLU A 8 42.25 -14.08 -23.76
C GLU A 8 41.80 -13.42 -22.44
N PHE A 9 40.50 -13.23 -22.29
CA PHE A 9 39.86 -12.87 -21.02
C PHE A 9 39.29 -14.16 -20.41
N SER A 10 39.94 -14.67 -19.37
CA SER A 10 39.37 -15.69 -18.48
C SER A 10 38.85 -15.00 -17.22
N GLU A 11 37.53 -14.83 -17.11
CA GLU A 11 36.90 -14.38 -15.87
C GLU A 11 36.54 -15.59 -15.00
N ASP A 12 37.27 -15.72 -13.89
CA ASP A 12 37.00 -16.66 -12.79
C ASP A 12 35.74 -16.19 -12.02
N LEU A 13 34.62 -16.90 -12.19
CA LEU A 13 33.35 -16.63 -11.49
C LEU A 13 33.16 -17.50 -10.22
N SER A 14 34.23 -18.04 -9.66
CA SER A 14 34.18 -18.99 -8.52
C SER A 14 34.09 -18.35 -7.13
N SER A 15 33.81 -17.04 -7.02
CA SER A 15 33.88 -16.31 -5.72
C SER A 15 32.56 -15.74 -5.17
N ILE A 16 31.40 -16.13 -5.72
CA ILE A 16 30.08 -15.68 -5.20
C ILE A 16 29.34 -16.84 -4.50
N GLU A 17 29.97 -17.55 -3.57
CA GLU A 17 29.30 -18.60 -2.77
C GLU A 17 28.78 -18.10 -1.41
N ASN A 18 28.97 -16.83 -1.05
CA ASN A 18 28.63 -16.33 0.31
C ASN A 18 27.53 -15.25 0.38
N VAL A 19 26.84 -14.96 -0.72
CA VAL A 19 25.73 -13.98 -0.70
C VAL A 19 24.42 -14.61 -0.20
N ASP A 20 24.24 -15.91 -0.42
CA ASP A 20 23.00 -16.61 -0.04
C ASP A 20 22.87 -16.81 1.48
N GLU A 21 23.97 -17.00 2.21
CA GLU A 21 23.94 -17.28 3.65
C GLU A 21 23.60 -16.03 4.50
N ILE A 22 23.92 -14.83 4.01
CA ILE A 22 23.57 -13.57 4.68
C ILE A 22 22.08 -13.24 4.51
N LEU A 23 21.48 -13.61 3.36
CA LEU A 23 20.05 -13.38 3.11
C LEU A 23 19.16 -14.39 3.85
N LEU A 24 19.62 -15.64 4.02
CA LEU A 24 18.87 -16.68 4.75
C LEU A 24 18.78 -16.41 6.26
N ASN A 25 19.79 -15.79 6.88
CA ASN A 25 19.79 -15.57 8.34
C ASN A 25 18.87 -14.42 8.80
N SER A 26 18.51 -13.49 7.92
CA SER A 26 17.43 -12.52 8.17
C SER A 26 16.02 -13.09 7.98
N PHE A 27 15.89 -14.38 7.63
CA PHE A 27 14.66 -14.97 7.14
C PHE A 27 13.93 -15.90 8.13
N LEU A 28 14.54 -16.25 9.27
CA LEU A 28 14.02 -17.29 10.18
C LEU A 28 13.13 -16.82 11.36
N GLU A 29 12.69 -15.55 11.42
CA GLU A 29 11.85 -15.08 12.54
C GLU A 29 10.41 -14.64 12.18
N PHE A 30 9.95 -14.86 10.95
CA PHE A 30 8.56 -14.56 10.59
C PHE A 30 7.80 -15.81 10.16
N ASP A 31 7.58 -16.70 11.12
CA ASP A 31 6.60 -17.77 11.00
C ASP A 31 5.21 -17.19 10.74
N PHE A 32 4.61 -17.67 9.65
CA PHE A 32 3.33 -17.22 9.13
C PHE A 32 2.21 -18.15 9.58
N ASP A 33 2.02 -18.31 10.89
CA ASP A 33 0.88 -19.05 11.44
C ASP A 33 -0.30 -18.09 11.70
N PHE A 34 -1.23 -18.05 10.74
CA PHE A 34 -2.59 -17.58 11.01
C PHE A 34 -3.59 -18.71 10.76
N ALA A 35 -3.48 -19.75 11.57
CA ALA A 35 -4.51 -20.76 11.75
C ALA A 35 -4.43 -21.35 13.17
N GLU A 36 -5.07 -20.70 14.16
CA GLU A 36 -5.85 -21.39 15.23
C GLU A 36 -6.59 -20.40 16.16
N GLU A 37 -7.92 -20.44 16.04
CA GLU A 37 -8.88 -20.54 17.16
C GLU A 37 -8.61 -19.77 18.47
N ILE A 38 -9.15 -18.55 18.60
CA ILE A 38 -9.41 -17.96 19.92
C ILE A 38 -10.82 -18.35 20.37
N ARG A 39 -10.94 -19.46 21.12
CA ARG A 39 -12.09 -19.69 22.00
C ARG A 39 -12.05 -18.67 23.14
N PRO A 40 -13.17 -18.03 23.49
CA PRO A 40 -13.21 -17.15 24.66
C PRO A 40 -13.18 -17.99 25.94
N SER A 41 -12.15 -17.80 26.76
CA SER A 41 -12.13 -18.31 28.14
C SER A 41 -13.00 -17.41 29.05
N PRO A 42 -13.81 -17.97 29.97
CA PRO A 42 -14.70 -17.21 30.82
C PRO A 42 -14.02 -16.82 32.15
N GLY A 43 -14.03 -15.54 32.51
CA GLY A 43 -13.70 -15.07 33.86
C GLY A 43 -13.74 -13.54 33.94
N LYS A 44 -14.87 -12.96 34.37
CA LYS A 44 -15.24 -12.55 35.75
C LYS A 44 -14.40 -11.40 36.36
N ARG A 45 -15.11 -10.27 36.50
CA ARG A 45 -15.00 -9.15 37.49
C ARG A 45 -13.84 -8.16 37.22
N LYS A 46 -13.97 -6.85 37.42
CA LYS A 46 -14.63 -6.11 38.52
C LYS A 46 -15.09 -4.73 38.05
N VAL A 47 -16.21 -4.28 38.63
CA VAL A 47 -16.75 -2.92 38.60
C VAL A 47 -15.88 -2.01 39.47
N CYS A 48 -15.53 -0.83 38.96
CA CYS A 48 -15.11 0.33 39.76
C CYS A 48 -15.72 1.60 39.16
N ASP A 49 -16.66 2.18 39.90
CA ASP A 49 -17.20 3.53 39.72
C ASP A 49 -16.12 4.59 40.02
N GLY A 50 -16.19 5.74 39.35
CA GLY A 50 -15.27 6.85 39.58
C GLY A 50 -15.51 8.07 38.70
N THR A 51 -16.58 8.79 39.02
CA THR A 51 -17.03 10.08 38.50
C THR A 51 -15.93 11.15 38.47
N SER A 52 -15.84 11.95 37.40
CA SER A 52 -15.47 13.38 37.41
C SER A 52 -15.76 14.00 36.04
N GLN A 53 -16.87 14.73 35.95
CA GLN A 53 -17.20 15.60 34.82
C GLN A 53 -16.37 16.88 34.91
N THR A 54 -15.82 17.34 33.79
CA THR A 54 -15.35 18.73 33.64
C THR A 54 -15.76 19.18 32.24
N GLU A 55 -16.79 20.01 32.19
CA GLU A 55 -17.24 20.70 30.98
C GLU A 55 -16.26 21.83 30.65
N ILE A 56 -15.70 21.82 29.45
CA ILE A 56 -15.01 22.97 28.86
C ILE A 56 -15.76 23.32 27.58
N SER A 57 -16.45 24.46 27.63
CA SER A 57 -17.12 25.09 26.51
C SER A 57 -16.09 25.87 25.68
N LEU A 58 -16.01 25.54 24.39
CA LEU A 58 -15.26 26.31 23.40
C LEU A 58 -16.22 26.70 22.28
N SER A 59 -16.57 27.99 22.26
CA SER A 59 -17.36 28.64 21.22
C SER A 59 -16.46 29.02 20.06
N CYS A 60 -16.70 28.43 18.89
CA CYS A 60 -16.14 28.92 17.63
C CYS A 60 -17.20 29.77 16.92
N ALA A 61 -16.99 31.08 16.94
CA ALA A 61 -17.69 32.03 16.10
C ALA A 61 -17.21 31.84 14.65
N SER A 62 -18.15 31.63 13.73
CA SER A 62 -17.89 31.74 12.30
C SER A 62 -18.95 32.66 11.71
N SER A 63 -18.46 33.73 11.10
CA SER A 63 -19.19 34.87 10.60
C SER A 63 -20.05 34.52 9.38
N ASP A 64 -21.29 34.98 9.43
CA ASP A 64 -22.24 35.10 8.34
C ASP A 64 -21.69 35.89 7.15
N SER A 65 -21.97 35.43 5.93
CA SER A 65 -22.41 36.31 4.85
C SER A 65 -23.06 35.51 3.72
N GLY A 66 -24.18 36.02 3.19
CA GLY A 66 -24.51 35.80 1.78
C GLY A 66 -25.83 35.10 1.46
N ILE A 67 -26.93 35.78 1.75
CA ILE A 67 -28.30 35.52 1.27
C ILE A 67 -28.36 35.51 -0.27
N SER A 68 -29.03 34.52 -0.89
CA SER A 68 -29.75 34.75 -2.13
C SER A 68 -30.97 33.84 -2.24
N ASN A 69 -32.13 34.48 -2.27
CA ASN A 69 -33.46 33.92 -2.42
C ASN A 69 -33.75 33.60 -3.90
N HIS A 70 -34.29 32.42 -4.21
CA HIS A 70 -35.15 32.28 -5.39
C HIS A 70 -36.43 31.49 -5.13
N LYS A 71 -37.49 32.08 -5.68
CA LYS A 71 -38.92 31.89 -5.42
C LYS A 71 -39.49 30.52 -5.82
N LYS A 72 -40.48 30.14 -5.02
CA LYS A 72 -41.57 29.18 -5.23
C LYS A 72 -42.30 29.34 -6.56
N ASN A 73 -42.76 28.22 -7.13
CA ASN A 73 -44.04 28.07 -7.85
C ASN A 73 -44.42 26.57 -7.88
N LYS A 74 -45.53 26.15 -7.24
CA LYS A 74 -46.90 25.96 -7.79
C LYS A 74 -47.09 24.51 -8.31
N SER A 75 -47.64 23.60 -7.50
CA SER A 75 -49.07 23.21 -7.34
C SER A 75 -49.61 22.25 -8.42
N ARG A 76 -50.38 21.25 -7.94
CA ARG A 76 -51.24 20.24 -8.61
C ARG A 76 -50.50 18.97 -9.07
N LYS A 77 -51.02 17.76 -8.91
CA LYS A 77 -52.40 17.29 -8.72
C LYS A 77 -52.36 15.88 -8.09
N SER A 78 -53.26 15.61 -7.15
CA SER A 78 -53.58 14.29 -6.62
C SER A 78 -54.16 13.38 -7.70
N ASN A 79 -53.67 12.15 -7.79
CA ASN A 79 -54.33 11.08 -8.54
C ASN A 79 -54.19 9.79 -7.71
N GLU A 80 -55.30 9.44 -7.03
CA GLU A 80 -55.50 8.13 -6.42
C GLU A 80 -55.63 7.09 -7.53
N ARG A 81 -54.74 6.10 -7.52
CA ARG A 81 -55.02 4.78 -8.09
C ARG A 81 -54.50 3.72 -7.14
N THR A 82 -55.45 3.01 -6.57
CA THR A 82 -55.34 1.69 -5.95
C THR A 82 -54.73 0.71 -6.94
N THR A 83 -53.58 0.12 -6.60
CA THR A 83 -53.07 -1.07 -7.28
C THR A 83 -52.28 -1.88 -6.26
N GLU A 84 -52.88 -3.00 -5.87
CA GLU A 84 -52.30 -4.26 -5.39
C GLU A 84 -50.93 -4.21 -4.69
N GLU A 85 -50.96 -4.57 -3.41
CA GLU A 85 -49.81 -4.91 -2.56
C GLU A 85 -49.03 -6.10 -3.15
N GLN A 86 -48.24 -5.85 -4.19
CA GLN A 86 -47.06 -6.65 -4.45
C GLN A 86 -46.02 -6.23 -3.43
N GLN A 87 -45.72 -7.14 -2.49
CA GLN A 87 -44.54 -7.07 -1.64
C GLN A 87 -43.29 -7.11 -2.52
N ILE A 88 -42.94 -5.97 -3.10
CA ILE A 88 -41.64 -5.75 -3.70
C ILE A 88 -40.68 -5.71 -2.51
N GLU A 89 -40.03 -6.84 -2.28
CA GLU A 89 -38.85 -6.93 -1.43
C GLU A 89 -37.83 -5.94 -2.01
N TYR A 90 -37.82 -4.73 -1.46
CA TYR A 90 -36.82 -3.73 -1.78
C TYR A 90 -35.48 -4.27 -1.30
N TYR A 91 -34.80 -5.02 -2.17
CA TYR A 91 -33.35 -5.11 -2.17
C TYR A 91 -32.85 -3.68 -2.30
N THR A 92 -32.70 -3.03 -1.15
CA THR A 92 -32.02 -1.75 -1.04
C THR A 92 -30.59 -2.04 -1.45
N LYS A 93 -30.33 -1.87 -2.74
CA LYS A 93 -28.99 -1.84 -3.31
C LYS A 93 -28.20 -0.92 -2.39
N PRO A 94 -27.20 -1.43 -1.63
CA PRO A 94 -26.51 -0.61 -0.65
C PRO A 94 -25.99 0.61 -1.37
N ILE A 95 -26.55 1.78 -1.00
CA ILE A 95 -26.11 3.05 -1.54
C ILE A 95 -24.72 3.23 -0.96
N TYR A 96 -23.69 2.91 -1.76
CA TYR A 96 -22.30 3.25 -1.47
C TYR A 96 -22.18 4.78 -1.54
N ALA A 97 -22.65 5.45 -0.50
CA ALA A 97 -22.24 6.81 -0.24
C ALA A 97 -20.78 6.72 0.21
N PHE A 98 -19.85 6.97 -0.72
CA PHE A 98 -18.46 7.19 -0.35
C PHE A 98 -18.46 8.30 0.70
N PRO A 99 -18.04 8.03 1.95
CA PRO A 99 -17.94 9.08 2.95
C PRO A 99 -17.08 10.18 2.35
N ARG A 100 -17.63 11.40 2.25
CA ARG A 100 -16.86 12.56 1.80
C ARG A 100 -15.77 12.78 2.85
N PHE A 101 -14.58 12.30 2.52
CA PHE A 101 -13.42 12.21 3.40
C PHE A 101 -12.97 13.58 3.95
N ASP A 102 -13.32 14.68 3.29
CA ASP A 102 -12.90 16.04 3.68
C ASP A 102 -13.38 16.49 5.07
N LYS A 103 -14.18 15.70 5.79
CA LYS A 103 -14.68 16.06 7.13
C LYS A 103 -14.43 15.02 8.23
N SER A 104 -13.81 13.88 7.91
CA SER A 104 -13.48 12.86 8.91
C SER A 104 -11.97 12.68 8.97
N ASP A 105 -11.29 13.47 9.79
CA ASP A 105 -9.85 13.36 10.12
C ASP A 105 -9.51 12.06 10.89
N ALA A 106 -10.38 11.06 10.84
CA ALA A 106 -10.19 9.79 11.52
C ALA A 106 -9.14 8.95 10.79
N LEU A 107 -8.07 8.59 11.50
CA LEU A 107 -6.96 7.77 10.99
C LEU A 107 -7.41 6.40 10.43
N ILE A 108 -8.58 5.90 10.82
CA ILE A 108 -9.16 4.66 10.25
C ILE A 108 -9.27 4.69 8.72
N TYR A 109 -9.46 5.88 8.14
CA TYR A 109 -9.57 6.06 6.70
C TYR A 109 -8.22 6.34 6.03
N PHE A 110 -7.13 6.41 6.78
CA PHE A 110 -5.79 6.66 6.24
C PHE A 110 -5.42 5.69 5.10
N PRO A 111 -5.63 4.35 5.19
CA PRO A 111 -5.31 3.43 4.11
C PRO A 111 -6.08 3.72 2.80
N ASN A 112 -7.35 4.10 2.91
CA ASN A 112 -8.17 4.48 1.75
C ASN A 112 -7.64 5.74 1.09
N THR A 113 -7.29 6.76 1.87
CA THR A 113 -6.79 8.03 1.34
C THR A 113 -5.39 7.92 0.77
N LEU A 114 -4.52 7.14 1.42
CA LEU A 114 -3.23 6.74 0.88
C LEU A 114 -3.40 6.09 -0.49
N SER A 115 -4.28 5.09 -0.57
CA SER A 115 -4.57 4.38 -1.82
C SER A 115 -5.11 5.31 -2.91
N ARG A 116 -6.00 6.24 -2.55
CA ARG A 116 -6.53 7.27 -3.47
C ARG A 116 -5.41 8.14 -4.03
N HIS A 117 -4.54 8.70 -3.19
CA HIS A 117 -3.46 9.57 -3.66
C HIS A 117 -2.41 8.80 -4.48
N MET A 118 -2.16 7.53 -4.14
CA MET A 118 -1.34 6.66 -4.97
C MET A 118 -1.96 6.44 -6.35
N ASN A 119 -3.26 6.10 -6.41
CA ASN A 119 -3.97 5.87 -7.67
C ASN A 119 -4.14 7.13 -8.52
N THR A 120 -3.92 8.34 -7.99
CA THR A 120 -3.96 9.57 -8.79
C THR A 120 -2.58 10.10 -9.14
N GLY A 121 -1.50 9.48 -8.64
CA GLY A 121 -0.15 10.02 -8.77
C GLY A 121 0.02 11.42 -8.13
N ASP A 122 -0.84 11.79 -7.17
CA ASP A 122 -0.81 13.12 -6.54
C ASP A 122 0.21 13.12 -5.40
N VAL A 123 1.49 13.18 -5.78
CA VAL A 123 2.63 13.18 -4.84
C VAL A 123 2.55 14.34 -3.83
N PRO A 124 2.15 15.58 -4.19
CA PRO A 124 1.96 16.64 -3.21
C PRO A 124 0.91 16.29 -2.13
N ALA A 125 -0.25 15.74 -2.52
CA ALA A 125 -1.28 15.36 -1.55
C ALA A 125 -0.87 14.14 -0.73
N LEU A 126 -0.19 13.16 -1.34
CA LEU A 126 0.41 12.01 -0.66
C LEU A 126 1.42 12.44 0.41
N SER A 127 2.33 13.34 0.05
CA SER A 127 3.33 13.91 0.96
C SER A 127 2.66 14.67 2.11
N LYS A 128 1.64 15.48 1.82
CA LYS A 128 0.85 16.17 2.84
C LYS A 128 0.20 15.19 3.81
N LEU A 129 -0.45 14.13 3.32
CA LEU A 129 -1.08 13.08 4.13
C LEU A 129 -0.06 12.42 5.07
N LEU A 130 1.07 11.97 4.52
CA LEU A 130 2.10 11.29 5.29
C LEU A 130 2.71 12.20 6.36
N LEU A 131 3.07 13.44 6.00
CA LEU A 131 3.71 14.37 6.92
C LEU A 131 2.76 14.96 7.98
N SER A 132 1.45 15.04 7.70
CA SER A 132 0.47 15.53 8.69
C SER A 132 0.13 14.49 9.74
N HIS A 133 -0.04 13.23 9.33
CA HIS A 133 -0.56 12.16 10.19
C HIS A 133 0.52 11.26 10.80
N CYS A 134 1.73 11.19 10.21
CA CYS A 134 2.85 10.47 10.82
C CYS A 134 3.65 11.37 11.76
N ASP A 135 4.20 10.77 12.81
CA ASP A 135 5.17 11.44 13.67
C ASP A 135 6.47 11.73 12.90
N LYS A 136 7.21 12.78 13.29
CA LYS A 136 8.50 13.11 12.68
C LYS A 136 9.55 12.00 12.87
N LYS A 137 9.43 11.24 13.95
CA LYS A 137 10.25 10.07 14.29
C LYS A 137 9.58 8.76 13.88
N CYS A 138 8.56 8.80 13.02
CA CYS A 138 7.90 7.59 12.57
C CYS A 138 8.88 6.71 11.80
N ILE A 139 9.00 5.45 12.26
CA ILE A 139 9.84 4.43 11.65
C ILE A 139 9.01 3.71 10.58
N VAL A 140 9.55 3.62 9.38
CA VAL A 140 8.95 2.86 8.28
C VAL A 140 9.65 1.51 8.21
N ASP A 141 8.90 0.45 8.49
CA ASP A 141 9.35 -0.92 8.31
C ASP A 141 9.07 -1.32 6.86
N PHE A 142 10.13 -1.32 6.05
CA PHE A 142 10.12 -1.64 4.64
C PHE A 142 10.88 -2.96 4.42
N PRO A 143 10.19 -4.03 3.98
CA PRO A 143 10.78 -5.34 3.83
C PRO A 143 12.07 -5.31 3.02
N LYS A 144 13.10 -5.99 3.56
CA LYS A 144 14.40 -6.18 2.90
C LYS A 144 15.21 -4.88 2.69
N SER A 145 14.84 -3.79 3.38
CA SER A 145 15.68 -2.61 3.50
C SER A 145 16.59 -2.76 4.72
N ALA A 146 17.91 -2.75 4.53
CA ALA A 146 18.88 -2.64 5.60
C ALA A 146 18.88 -1.25 6.23
N SER A 147 18.48 -0.23 5.44
CA SER A 147 18.43 1.16 5.85
C SER A 147 17.16 1.49 6.62
N GLU A 148 17.28 2.27 7.70
CA GLU A 148 16.12 2.88 8.35
C GLU A 148 15.47 3.92 7.42
N ILE A 149 14.20 3.69 7.10
CA ILE A 149 13.39 4.56 6.27
C ILE A 149 12.50 5.40 7.18
N ASN A 150 12.57 6.72 7.00
CA ASN A 150 11.63 7.64 7.63
C ASN A 150 10.56 8.07 6.63
N VAL A 151 9.55 8.78 7.11
CA VAL A 151 8.40 9.21 6.30
C VAL A 151 8.81 10.05 5.08
N ARG A 152 9.86 10.88 5.19
CA ARG A 152 10.32 11.70 4.04
C ARG A 152 10.94 10.85 2.95
N LYS A 153 11.76 9.86 3.33
CA LYS A 153 12.31 8.87 2.40
C LYS A 153 11.20 8.03 1.77
N LEU A 154 10.17 7.66 2.53
CA LEU A 154 9.00 6.95 1.99
C LEU A 154 8.28 7.78 0.92
N VAL A 155 8.12 9.09 1.12
CA VAL A 155 7.56 9.99 0.08
C VAL A 155 8.43 9.98 -1.19
N GLN A 156 9.76 10.03 -1.05
CA GLN A 156 10.68 9.96 -2.20
C GLN A 156 10.60 8.61 -2.92
N ILE A 157 10.45 7.52 -2.17
CA ILE A 157 10.24 6.17 -2.74
C ILE A 157 8.95 6.16 -3.56
N PHE A 158 7.84 6.70 -3.02
CA PHE A 158 6.59 6.77 -3.76
C PHE A 158 6.66 7.68 -4.98
N ASP A 159 7.33 8.82 -4.88
CA ASP A 159 7.57 9.72 -6.02
C ASP A 159 8.32 8.99 -7.14
N LYS A 160 9.42 8.32 -6.79
CA LYS A 160 10.22 7.55 -7.76
C LYS A 160 9.48 6.33 -8.30
N MET A 161 8.60 5.73 -7.52
CA MET A 161 7.76 4.60 -7.95
C MET A 161 6.89 4.98 -9.15
N PHE A 162 6.41 6.23 -9.25
CA PHE A 162 5.63 6.69 -10.41
C PHE A 162 6.46 6.82 -11.68
N ASP A 163 7.76 7.13 -11.56
CA ASP A 163 8.67 7.11 -12.71
C ASP A 163 8.92 5.67 -13.19
N VAL A 164 9.15 4.75 -12.24
CA VAL A 164 9.52 3.36 -12.54
C VAL A 164 8.32 2.56 -13.05
N HIS A 165 7.14 2.83 -12.50
CA HIS A 165 5.91 2.12 -12.80
C HIS A 165 4.79 3.14 -13.08
N PRO A 166 4.77 3.73 -14.28
CA PRO A 166 3.78 4.76 -14.63
C PRO A 166 2.35 4.23 -14.63
N ASP A 167 2.16 2.91 -14.70
CA ASP A 167 0.87 2.24 -14.60
C ASP A 167 0.56 1.69 -13.18
N CYS A 168 1.43 1.95 -12.19
CA CYS A 168 1.17 1.64 -10.77
C CYS A 168 -0.05 2.38 -10.21
N VAL A 169 -0.52 3.39 -10.96
CA VAL A 169 -1.78 4.13 -10.81
C VAL A 169 -3.01 3.21 -10.73
N THR A 170 -2.91 1.94 -11.13
CA THR A 170 -4.04 1.03 -11.25
C THR A 170 -4.22 0.12 -10.02
N LEU A 171 -5.17 0.48 -9.15
CA LEU A 171 -5.94 -0.40 -8.24
C LEU A 171 -5.44 -0.64 -6.81
N ALA A 172 -4.78 0.32 -6.16
CA ALA A 172 -4.72 0.31 -4.69
C ALA A 172 -6.16 0.40 -4.15
N CYS A 173 -6.74 -0.71 -3.74
CA CYS A 173 -8.04 -0.76 -3.07
C CYS A 173 -7.83 -1.35 -1.68
N ALA A 174 -8.16 -0.57 -0.64
CA ALA A 174 -8.18 -1.09 0.71
C ALA A 174 -9.39 -2.01 0.85
N HIS A 175 -9.13 -3.31 0.89
CA HIS A 175 -10.18 -4.33 0.89
C HIS A 175 -10.79 -4.52 2.28
N GLN A 176 -9.91 -4.62 3.28
CA GLN A 176 -10.29 -4.85 4.66
C GLN A 176 -9.44 -3.96 5.55
N THR A 177 -10.08 -3.20 6.42
CA THR A 177 -9.39 -2.44 7.47
C THR A 177 -9.90 -2.93 8.82
N LYS A 178 -8.98 -3.37 9.67
CA LYS A 178 -9.25 -3.85 11.02
C LYS A 178 -8.49 -2.98 12.01
N ILE A 179 -9.15 -2.62 13.10
CA ILE A 179 -8.52 -1.96 14.24
C ILE A 179 -8.34 -2.97 15.35
N VAL A 180 -7.13 -3.07 15.90
CA VAL A 180 -6.80 -3.90 17.06
C VAL A 180 -5.94 -3.07 18.00
N GLY A 181 -6.51 -2.66 19.14
CA GLY A 181 -5.83 -1.75 20.08
C GLY A 181 -5.45 -0.43 19.40
N ASN A 182 -4.16 -0.08 19.46
CA ASN A 182 -3.61 1.13 18.82
C ASN A 182 -3.11 0.88 17.38
N GLN A 183 -3.45 -0.25 16.77
CA GLN A 183 -3.02 -0.59 15.42
C GLN A 183 -4.18 -0.55 14.42
N ILE A 184 -3.92 0.01 13.24
CA ILE A 184 -4.77 -0.09 12.07
C ILE A 184 -4.06 -1.04 11.09
N SER A 185 -4.69 -2.18 10.80
CA SER A 185 -4.22 -3.12 9.80
C SER A 185 -5.12 -3.04 8.57
N SER A 186 -4.54 -2.90 7.39
CA SER A 186 -5.26 -2.84 6.13
C SER A 186 -4.64 -3.75 5.07
N SER A 187 -5.50 -4.41 4.29
CA SER A 187 -5.09 -5.19 3.11
C SER A 187 -5.32 -4.36 1.86
N LEU A 188 -4.25 -4.07 1.14
CA LEU A 188 -4.25 -3.39 -0.15
C LEU A 188 -3.89 -4.40 -1.24
N PHE A 189 -4.51 -4.31 -2.40
CA PHE A 189 -4.05 -5.01 -3.60
C PHE A 189 -3.43 -3.98 -4.53
N LEU A 190 -2.30 -4.31 -5.15
CA LEU A 190 -1.62 -3.43 -6.10
C LEU A 190 -1.42 -4.18 -7.41
N LYS A 191 -1.42 -3.44 -8.51
CA LYS A 191 -1.12 -3.96 -9.83
C LYS A 191 -0.23 -2.96 -10.56
N PHE A 192 0.82 -3.44 -11.19
CA PHE A 192 1.70 -2.63 -12.03
C PHE A 192 2.38 -3.49 -13.09
N THR A 193 2.93 -2.83 -14.10
CA THR A 193 3.72 -3.46 -15.15
C THR A 193 5.20 -3.22 -14.88
N ASP A 194 5.94 -4.32 -14.77
CA ASP A 194 7.39 -4.29 -14.80
C ASP A 194 7.82 -4.18 -16.27
N ILE A 195 8.32 -2.99 -16.64
CA ILE A 195 8.86 -2.67 -17.97
C ILE A 195 10.39 -2.61 -17.85
N LYS A 196 11.09 -3.56 -18.49
CA LYS A 196 12.54 -3.74 -18.35
C LYS A 196 13.30 -2.47 -18.76
N LEU A 197 12.91 -1.94 -19.91
CA LEU A 197 13.53 -0.76 -20.51
C LEU A 197 13.45 0.47 -19.60
N VAL A 198 12.29 0.71 -18.98
CA VAL A 198 12.08 1.86 -18.08
C VAL A 198 13.03 1.79 -16.89
N GLN A 199 13.19 0.60 -16.30
CA GLN A 199 14.11 0.41 -15.19
C GLN A 199 15.56 0.51 -15.58
N ASP A 200 15.95 -0.07 -16.72
CA ASP A 200 17.32 0.02 -17.21
C ASP A 200 17.74 1.47 -17.45
N VAL A 201 16.81 2.32 -17.90
CA VAL A 201 17.02 3.76 -18.07
C VAL A 201 17.03 4.50 -16.73
N ILE A 202 16.15 4.18 -15.79
CA ILE A 202 16.03 4.90 -14.51
C ILE A 202 17.17 4.55 -13.55
N ARG A 203 17.57 3.27 -13.47
CA ARG A 203 18.59 2.80 -12.54
C ARG A 203 19.87 3.65 -12.49
N PRO A 204 20.53 3.99 -13.61
CA PRO A 204 21.75 4.82 -13.57
C PRO A 204 21.50 6.26 -13.09
N THR A 205 20.25 6.72 -13.03
CA THR A 205 19.88 8.05 -12.51
C THR A 205 19.69 8.08 -11.00
N LEU A 206 19.67 6.91 -10.34
CA LEU A 206 19.47 6.79 -8.90
C LEU A 206 20.77 7.10 -8.15
N GLN A 207 20.86 8.32 -7.62
CA GLN A 207 22.00 8.73 -6.79
C GLN A 207 21.77 8.47 -5.29
N ASP A 208 20.50 8.45 -4.86
CA ASP A 208 20.16 8.22 -3.46
C ASP A 208 20.35 6.73 -3.10
N PRO A 209 21.11 6.40 -2.05
CA PRO A 209 21.37 5.01 -1.66
C PRO A 209 20.11 4.20 -1.32
N VAL A 210 19.11 4.82 -0.70
CA VAL A 210 17.86 4.15 -0.33
C VAL A 210 17.03 3.89 -1.58
N LEU A 211 16.96 4.85 -2.51
CA LEU A 211 16.30 4.62 -3.79
C LEU A 211 17.03 3.55 -4.61
N ASN A 212 18.35 3.51 -4.58
CA ASN A 212 19.14 2.48 -5.26
C ASN A 212 18.95 1.09 -4.62
N GLU A 213 18.77 1.01 -3.30
CA GLU A 213 18.44 -0.24 -2.61
C GLU A 213 17.08 -0.81 -3.06
N VAL A 214 16.09 0.06 -3.23
CA VAL A 214 14.72 -0.32 -3.63
C VAL A 214 14.60 -0.59 -5.14
N PHE A 215 15.14 0.30 -5.98
CA PHE A 215 14.92 0.29 -7.43
C PHE A 215 16.18 -0.03 -8.26
N GLY A 216 17.37 -0.01 -7.67
CA GLY A 216 18.63 -0.18 -8.39
C GLY A 216 18.98 -1.63 -8.76
N SER A 217 18.21 -2.60 -8.27
CA SER A 217 18.39 -4.01 -8.61
C SER A 217 17.88 -4.31 -10.03
N THR A 218 18.56 -5.22 -10.74
CA THR A 218 18.09 -5.73 -12.04
C THR A 218 16.77 -6.48 -11.89
N ARG A 219 16.02 -6.66 -12.99
CA ARG A 219 14.83 -7.51 -13.00
C ARG A 219 15.12 -8.90 -12.44
N GLU A 220 16.20 -9.54 -12.89
CA GLU A 220 16.58 -10.87 -12.44
C GLU A 220 16.79 -10.91 -10.93
N GLN A 221 17.55 -9.94 -10.37
CA GLN A 221 17.75 -9.84 -8.92
C GLN A 221 16.43 -9.63 -8.15
N ARG A 222 15.54 -8.77 -8.64
CA ARG A 222 14.25 -8.52 -7.97
C ARG A 222 13.32 -9.73 -8.04
N MET A 223 13.28 -10.44 -9.17
CA MET A 223 12.51 -11.68 -9.31
C MET A 223 13.11 -12.80 -8.47
N HIS A 224 14.45 -12.87 -8.36
CA HIS A 224 15.11 -13.82 -7.47
C HIS A 224 14.71 -13.61 -6.00
N ARG A 225 14.62 -12.34 -5.56
CA ARG A 225 14.08 -12.01 -4.22
C ARG A 225 12.62 -12.43 -4.02
N GLN A 226 11.85 -12.61 -5.09
CA GLN A 226 10.46 -13.10 -5.03
C GLN A 226 10.39 -14.63 -4.95
N LEU A 227 11.42 -15.38 -5.40
CA LEU A 227 11.48 -16.84 -5.29
C LEU A 227 11.39 -17.32 -3.85
N VAL A 228 11.91 -16.53 -2.93
CA VAL A 228 11.81 -16.76 -1.48
C VAL A 228 10.35 -16.84 -1.00
N CYS A 229 9.42 -16.25 -1.74
CA CYS A 229 7.99 -16.30 -1.45
C CYS A 229 7.23 -17.32 -2.31
N ALA A 230 7.91 -18.03 -3.22
CA ALA A 230 7.28 -19.06 -4.05
C ALA A 230 6.84 -20.23 -3.18
N GLN A 231 5.60 -20.67 -3.35
CA GLN A 231 5.03 -21.75 -2.54
C GLN A 231 5.23 -23.12 -3.18
N THR A 232 5.41 -23.16 -4.49
CA THR A 232 5.57 -24.40 -5.25
C THR A 232 6.74 -24.34 -6.24
N PRO A 233 7.35 -25.49 -6.59
CA PRO A 233 8.41 -25.54 -7.61
C PRO A 233 7.97 -25.03 -8.99
N GLU A 234 6.70 -25.19 -9.36
CA GLU A 234 6.15 -24.68 -10.61
C GLU A 234 6.10 -23.15 -10.61
N GLU A 235 5.72 -22.54 -9.49
CA GLU A 235 5.76 -21.10 -9.32
C GLU A 235 7.20 -20.58 -9.38
N GLU A 236 8.13 -21.26 -8.73
CA GLU A 236 9.56 -20.92 -8.77
C GLU A 236 10.10 -20.96 -10.22
N MET A 237 9.82 -22.03 -10.96
CA MET A 237 10.24 -22.17 -12.35
C MET A 237 9.63 -21.08 -13.24
N LYS A 238 8.37 -20.73 -13.01
CA LYS A 238 7.69 -19.64 -13.71
C LYS A 238 8.31 -18.28 -13.40
N ILE A 239 8.64 -17.98 -12.16
CA ILE A 239 9.30 -16.72 -11.80
C ILE A 239 10.70 -16.66 -12.44
N ARG A 240 11.45 -17.76 -12.43
CA ARG A 240 12.77 -17.86 -13.08
C ARG A 240 12.68 -17.66 -14.60
N SER A 241 11.64 -18.17 -15.25
CA SER A 241 11.47 -17.97 -16.69
C SER A 241 11.12 -16.51 -16.99
N LEU A 242 10.17 -15.92 -16.25
CA LEU A 242 9.78 -14.51 -16.37
C LEU A 242 10.94 -13.55 -16.09
N ALA A 243 11.83 -13.87 -15.16
CA ALA A 243 13.01 -13.05 -14.84
C ALA A 243 13.92 -12.80 -16.04
N LYS A 244 13.94 -13.74 -17.00
CA LYS A 244 14.82 -13.72 -18.18
C LYS A 244 14.14 -13.15 -19.43
N THR A 245 12.83 -12.89 -19.40
CA THR A 245 12.13 -12.37 -20.58
C THR A 245 12.38 -10.87 -20.76
N ASP A 246 12.40 -10.45 -22.03
CA ASP A 246 12.40 -9.04 -22.42
C ASP A 246 10.99 -8.45 -22.55
N ASN A 247 9.96 -9.28 -22.40
CA ASN A 247 8.57 -8.85 -22.41
C ASN A 247 8.22 -8.12 -21.10
N ASP A 248 7.15 -7.34 -21.17
CA ASP A 248 6.62 -6.66 -20.01
C ASP A 248 5.87 -7.65 -19.12
N ILE A 249 5.96 -7.47 -17.81
CA ILE A 249 5.38 -8.42 -16.84
C ILE A 249 4.37 -7.68 -16.00
N LEU A 250 3.13 -8.14 -16.04
CA LEU A 250 2.07 -7.68 -15.16
C LEU A 250 2.19 -8.36 -13.80
N ILE A 251 2.42 -7.57 -12.76
CA ILE A 251 2.58 -8.05 -11.38
C ILE A 251 1.36 -7.63 -10.56
N HIS A 252 0.79 -8.59 -9.84
CA HIS A 252 -0.22 -8.33 -8.82
C HIS A 252 0.40 -8.59 -7.45
N LEU A 253 0.28 -7.61 -6.55
CA LEU A 253 0.74 -7.72 -5.18
C LEU A 253 -0.43 -7.64 -4.20
N HIS A 254 -0.32 -8.38 -3.11
CA HIS A 254 -1.10 -8.15 -1.90
C HIS A 254 -0.18 -7.49 -0.88
N VAL A 255 -0.54 -6.30 -0.43
CA VAL A 255 0.20 -5.51 0.55
C VAL A 255 -0.60 -5.43 1.84
N LYS A 256 0.02 -5.84 2.94
CA LYS A 256 -0.48 -5.64 4.29
C LYS A 256 0.16 -4.37 4.86
N LEU A 257 -0.66 -3.36 5.08
CA LEU A 257 -0.29 -2.10 5.73
C LEU A 257 -0.65 -2.19 7.21
N VAL A 258 0.32 -1.95 8.10
CA VAL A 258 0.10 -1.91 9.56
C VAL A 258 0.58 -0.57 10.10
N LEU A 259 -0.35 0.24 10.60
CA LEU A 259 -0.05 1.53 11.21
C LEU A 259 -0.18 1.40 12.72
N THR A 260 0.86 1.76 13.46
CA THR A 260 0.79 1.87 14.92
C THR A 260 0.60 3.33 15.30
N ILE A 261 -0.42 3.61 16.11
CA ILE A 261 -0.75 4.95 16.58
C ILE A 261 -0.14 5.14 17.96
N ASP A 262 0.54 6.26 18.15
CA ASP A 262 0.97 6.71 19.47
C ASP A 262 -0.21 7.35 20.22
N GLU A 263 -0.49 6.84 21.42
CA GLU A 263 -1.69 7.22 22.17
C GLU A 263 -1.66 8.66 22.69
N VAL A 264 -0.47 9.26 22.83
CA VAL A 264 -0.31 10.62 23.36
C VAL A 264 -0.45 11.64 22.24
N THR A 265 0.33 11.50 21.18
CA THR A 265 0.36 12.42 20.04
C THR A 265 -0.80 12.21 19.07
N LYS A 266 -1.47 11.04 19.15
CA LYS A 266 -2.50 10.59 18.19
C LYS A 266 -1.99 10.55 16.75
N LYS A 267 -0.67 10.36 16.55
CA LYS A 267 -0.03 10.23 15.24
C LYS A 267 0.45 8.81 15.00
N VAL A 268 0.67 8.47 13.73
CA VAL A 268 1.30 7.21 13.34
C VAL A 268 2.77 7.24 13.75
N SER A 269 3.17 6.36 14.66
CA SER A 269 4.55 6.22 15.15
C SER A 269 5.33 5.11 14.44
N LYS A 270 4.64 4.10 13.89
CA LYS A 270 5.26 3.06 13.04
C LYS A 270 4.41 2.81 11.80
N PHE A 271 5.07 2.71 10.66
CA PHE A 271 4.47 2.47 9.36
C PHE A 271 5.03 1.15 8.81
N GLY A 272 4.32 0.05 8.99
CA GLY A 272 4.72 -1.27 8.52
C GLY A 272 4.11 -1.60 7.16
N LEU A 273 4.95 -2.01 6.23
CA LEU A 273 4.54 -2.55 4.94
C LEU A 273 5.00 -3.99 4.85
N GLN A 274 4.14 -4.88 4.39
CA GLN A 274 4.52 -6.23 4.00
C GLN A 274 3.86 -6.51 2.66
N TRP A 275 4.55 -7.14 1.72
CA TRP A 275 3.96 -7.47 0.43
C TRP A 275 4.33 -8.88 0.00
N LYS A 276 3.41 -9.49 -0.74
CA LYS A 276 3.62 -10.74 -1.45
C LYS A 276 3.08 -10.61 -2.86
N SER A 277 3.79 -11.19 -3.83
CA SER A 277 3.22 -11.37 -5.16
C SER A 277 2.09 -12.39 -5.08
N THR A 278 0.97 -12.07 -5.72
CA THR A 278 -0.17 -12.99 -5.86
C THR A 278 -0.22 -13.61 -7.24
N SER A 279 0.26 -12.90 -8.26
CA SER A 279 0.43 -13.46 -9.60
C SER A 279 1.37 -12.60 -10.45
N MET A 280 2.05 -13.25 -11.38
CA MET A 280 2.86 -12.62 -12.42
C MET A 280 2.45 -13.20 -13.78
N VAL A 281 2.22 -12.32 -14.75
CA VAL A 281 1.76 -12.68 -16.08
C VAL A 281 2.56 -11.90 -17.12
N GLU A 282 3.12 -12.61 -18.08
CA GLU A 282 3.78 -11.99 -19.23
C GLU A 282 2.74 -11.33 -20.14
N ILE A 283 2.99 -10.08 -20.52
CA ILE A 283 2.16 -9.34 -21.46
C ILE A 283 2.73 -9.59 -22.86
N SER A 284 2.07 -10.46 -23.63
CA SER A 284 2.44 -10.65 -25.04
C SER A 284 2.07 -9.39 -25.82
N LYS A 285 3.04 -8.86 -26.58
CA LYS A 285 2.77 -7.77 -27.52
C LYS A 285 1.93 -8.35 -28.65
N SER A 286 0.63 -8.02 -28.69
CA SER A 286 -0.16 -8.22 -29.89
C SER A 286 0.36 -7.25 -30.95
N LEU A 287 1.14 -7.77 -31.89
CA LEU A 287 1.59 -7.03 -33.08
C LEU A 287 0.39 -6.66 -33.98
#